data_AF-A0A954I1M0-F1
#
_entry.id   AF-A0A954I1M0-F1
#
_cell.length_a   1.000
_cell.length_b   1.000
_cell.length_c   1.000
_cell.angle_alpha   90.00
_cell.angle_beta   90.00
_cell.angle_gamma   90.00
#
_symmetry.space_group_name_H-M   'P 1'
#
loop_
_entity.id
_entity.type
_entity.pdbx_description
1 polymer ?
#
loop_
_entity_poly.entity_id
_entity_poly.type
_entity_poly.pdbx_seq_one_letter_code
_entity_poly.pdbx_strand_id
1 'polypeptide(L)'
;MPVTAIPQPAGAIVRARSTLTPEEQQHLERLAFDYGEAAESYLAVEPDGSVLLLPDMSGAMSIAPKRCKSYLNVPGGLLAPDEASKRELLRGLTSLIGADCRVINVYSILDKDVPMLEQAGFQINKFGEEPVLDLGDITWKGKEFEWIRRQANYCERHDVTCSEVHRLQLTPEEWGTLKEDMASVLREDLQDRPFPHELLLLEGRFLPDHLGRRRLFVARRAGQPGIEAFLVCNPMRGGKEWAFESYRRRKDATRGVMAFLMKSTIDKLQQEGVEQIDFCVVPGYGMRTKSHSSESWLVRKGLDTWYRRLDFFMGFQGQAYFKSRFRPRMINRYVCAAPHATTGSIISFLRTAGAFSLSYRNVARSIWQHTRQKFRRGS
;
A
#
# COMPACT_ATOMS: atom_id res chain seq x y z
N MET A 1 11.04 -6.17 24.50
CA MET A 1 11.57 -4.82 24.81
C MET A 1 10.39 -3.91 25.08
N PRO A 2 10.41 -3.09 26.15
CA PRO A 2 9.28 -2.25 26.48
C PRO A 2 9.09 -1.19 25.39
N VAL A 3 7.85 -1.05 24.94
CA VAL A 3 7.40 0.01 24.02
C VAL A 3 7.73 1.34 24.68
N THR A 4 8.67 2.09 24.13
CA THR A 4 9.03 3.42 24.66
C THR A 4 7.81 4.33 24.47
N ALA A 5 7.23 4.81 25.57
CA ALA A 5 6.06 5.66 25.56
C ALA A 5 6.33 6.91 24.70
N ILE A 6 5.43 7.17 23.76
CA ILE A 6 5.46 8.38 22.93
C ILE A 6 4.89 9.51 23.81
N PRO A 7 5.57 10.67 23.93
CA PRO A 7 5.09 11.78 24.76
C PRO A 7 3.66 12.18 24.38
N GLN A 8 2.81 12.47 25.36
CA GLN A 8 1.41 12.83 25.11
C GLN A 8 1.30 14.30 24.65
N PRO A 9 0.78 14.56 23.44
CA PRO A 9 0.63 15.91 22.93
C PRO A 9 -0.57 16.65 23.55
N ALA A 10 -0.61 17.98 23.43
CA ALA A 10 -1.76 18.78 23.85
C ALA A 10 -2.98 18.40 22.99
N GLY A 11 -3.99 17.78 23.59
CA GLY A 11 -5.18 17.29 22.90
C GLY A 11 -5.04 15.83 22.48
N ALA A 12 -4.18 15.47 21.53
CA ALA A 12 -4.15 14.09 21.02
C ALA A 12 -3.46 13.09 21.99
N ILE A 13 -3.80 11.81 21.87
CA ILE A 13 -3.24 10.72 22.70
C ILE A 13 -2.62 9.69 21.78
N VAL A 14 -1.35 9.32 22.04
CA VAL A 14 -0.70 8.22 21.32
C VAL A 14 -0.78 6.93 22.13
N ARG A 15 -1.38 5.89 21.53
CA ARG A 15 -1.53 4.57 22.14
C ARG A 15 -1.04 3.47 21.21
N ALA A 16 -0.50 2.40 21.78
CA ALA A 16 -0.27 1.18 21.02
C ALA A 16 -1.63 0.60 20.59
N ARG A 17 -1.75 0.16 19.34
CA ARG A 17 -3.04 -0.37 18.83
C ARG A 17 -3.50 -1.61 19.59
N SER A 18 -2.55 -2.41 20.06
CA SER A 18 -2.79 -3.58 20.91
C SER A 18 -3.38 -3.27 22.28
N THR A 19 -3.39 -1.99 22.73
CA THR A 19 -3.99 -1.59 24.01
C THR A 19 -5.36 -0.94 23.86
N LEU A 20 -5.89 -0.86 22.64
CA LEU A 20 -7.25 -0.39 22.40
C LEU A 20 -8.27 -1.47 22.78
N THR A 21 -9.37 -1.06 23.39
CA THR A 21 -10.54 -1.92 23.64
C THR A 21 -11.19 -2.35 22.32
N PRO A 22 -11.98 -3.44 22.30
CA PRO A 22 -12.71 -3.87 21.09
C PRO A 22 -13.59 -2.75 20.49
N GLU A 23 -14.24 -1.94 21.33
CA GLU A 23 -15.06 -0.81 20.90
C GLU A 23 -14.22 0.29 20.24
N GLU A 24 -13.07 0.63 20.81
CA GLU A 24 -12.11 1.59 20.24
C GLU A 24 -11.52 1.09 18.91
N GLN A 25 -11.21 -0.20 18.83
CA GLN A 25 -10.72 -0.83 17.59
C GLN A 25 -11.78 -0.77 16.49
N GLN A 26 -13.03 -1.08 16.82
CA GLN A 26 -14.14 -0.99 15.86
C GLN A 26 -14.38 0.45 15.42
N HIS A 27 -14.23 1.42 16.33
CA HIS A 27 -14.34 2.84 15.99
C HIS A 27 -13.22 3.31 15.07
N LEU A 28 -11.98 2.93 15.36
CA LEU A 28 -10.84 3.21 14.50
C LEU A 28 -11.01 2.59 13.10
N GLU A 29 -11.56 1.37 13.03
CA GLU A 29 -11.89 0.71 11.77
C GLU A 29 -12.95 1.50 10.97
N ARG A 30 -13.96 2.07 11.65
CA ARG A 30 -14.96 2.95 11.00
C ARG A 30 -14.31 4.22 10.45
N LEU A 31 -13.45 4.90 11.22
CA LEU A 31 -12.71 6.07 10.73
C LEU A 31 -11.87 5.74 9.49
N ALA A 32 -11.18 4.60 9.50
CA ALA A 32 -10.39 4.14 8.35
C ALA A 32 -11.26 3.81 7.13
N PHE A 33 -12.44 3.23 7.35
CA PHE A 33 -13.39 2.92 6.28
C PHE A 33 -14.00 4.18 5.67
N ASP A 34 -14.53 5.08 6.49
CA ASP A 34 -15.28 6.27 6.06
C ASP A 34 -14.36 7.35 5.49
N TYR A 35 -13.21 7.59 6.14
CA TYR A 35 -12.32 8.72 5.86
C TYR A 35 -10.94 8.33 5.32
N GLY A 36 -10.70 7.03 5.10
CA GLY A 36 -9.50 6.57 4.42
C GLY A 36 -9.49 6.99 2.95
N GLU A 37 -8.40 7.62 2.52
CA GLU A 37 -8.22 8.13 1.14
C GLU A 37 -6.85 7.75 0.55
N ALA A 38 -6.09 6.91 1.24
CA ALA A 38 -4.84 6.34 0.78
C ALA A 38 -4.88 4.82 0.95
N ALA A 39 -4.20 4.07 0.08
CA ALA A 39 -4.19 2.62 0.13
C ALA A 39 -3.78 2.06 1.52
N GLU A 40 -2.89 2.78 2.21
CA GLU A 40 -2.38 2.43 3.53
C GLU A 40 -3.28 2.90 4.70
N SER A 41 -4.40 3.60 4.43
CA SER A 41 -5.33 4.09 5.48
C SER A 41 -5.82 2.93 6.37
N TYR A 42 -6.06 1.77 5.76
CA TYR A 42 -6.50 0.58 6.47
C TYR A 42 -5.39 -0.11 7.28
N LEU A 43 -4.12 0.33 7.21
CA LEU A 43 -3.09 -0.11 8.16
C LEU A 43 -3.37 0.35 9.59
N ALA A 44 -4.29 1.31 9.78
CA ALA A 44 -4.76 1.74 11.09
C ALA A 44 -5.40 0.60 11.91
N VAL A 45 -5.91 -0.44 11.25
CA VAL A 45 -6.63 -1.56 11.89
C VAL A 45 -5.70 -2.73 12.22
N GLU A 46 -4.44 -2.67 11.83
CA GLU A 46 -3.46 -3.71 12.12
C GLU A 46 -3.01 -3.68 13.60
N PRO A 47 -2.70 -4.83 14.21
CA PRO A 47 -2.34 -4.89 15.63
C PRO A 47 -0.99 -4.22 15.94
N ASP A 48 -0.06 -4.24 14.98
CA ASP A 48 1.29 -3.72 15.15
C ASP A 48 1.30 -2.20 15.02
N GLY A 49 2.06 -1.50 15.88
CA GLY A 49 2.26 -0.05 15.79
C GLY A 49 1.44 0.74 16.80
N SER A 50 1.26 2.02 16.51
CA SER A 50 0.56 2.94 17.39
C SER A 50 -0.44 3.76 16.60
N VAL A 51 -1.34 4.43 17.30
CA VAL A 51 -2.30 5.36 16.72
C VAL A 51 -2.25 6.65 17.54
N LEU A 52 -2.29 7.78 16.84
CA LEU A 52 -2.58 9.07 17.42
C LEU A 52 -4.08 9.30 17.29
N LEU A 53 -4.76 9.54 18.41
CA LEU A 53 -6.22 9.72 18.50
C LEU A 53 -6.54 11.10 19.06
N LEU A 54 -7.57 11.75 18.55
CA LEU A 54 -8.18 12.88 19.24
C LEU A 54 -8.95 12.39 20.49
N PRO A 55 -9.09 13.19 21.57
CA PRO A 55 -9.78 12.79 22.80
C PRO A 55 -11.22 12.32 22.60
N ASP A 56 -11.92 12.96 21.68
CA ASP A 56 -13.30 12.67 21.30
C ASP A 56 -13.41 11.53 20.28
N MET A 57 -12.28 10.94 19.89
CA MET A 57 -12.17 9.90 18.86
C MET A 57 -12.71 10.35 17.49
N SER A 58 -12.82 11.66 17.22
CA SER A 58 -13.27 12.19 15.92
C SER A 58 -12.23 12.04 14.82
N GLY A 59 -10.97 11.82 15.19
CA GLY A 59 -9.87 11.68 14.25
C GLY A 59 -8.78 10.73 14.71
N ALA A 60 -8.11 10.10 13.74
CA ALA A 60 -6.98 9.21 13.98
C ALA A 60 -5.87 9.33 12.93
N MET A 61 -4.63 9.01 13.32
CA MET A 61 -3.51 8.77 12.40
C MET A 61 -2.75 7.51 12.78
N SER A 62 -2.49 6.64 11.79
CA SER A 62 -1.71 5.42 11.96
C SER A 62 -0.22 5.75 12.10
N ILE A 63 0.42 5.27 13.16
CA ILE A 63 1.87 5.38 13.36
C ILE A 63 2.47 3.98 13.19
N ALA A 64 3.32 3.81 12.18
CA ALA A 64 3.99 2.54 11.93
C ALA A 64 4.89 2.14 13.12
N PRO A 65 5.17 0.84 13.32
CA PRO A 65 6.04 0.39 14.39
C PRO A 65 7.37 1.15 14.43
N LYS A 66 7.73 1.70 15.59
CA LYS A 66 8.91 2.54 15.76
C LYS A 66 10.19 1.71 15.61
N ARG A 67 10.82 1.78 14.43
CA ARG A 67 12.10 1.10 14.12
C ARG A 67 13.33 2.03 14.21
N CYS A 68 13.10 3.33 14.33
CA CYS A 68 14.13 4.36 14.50
C CYS A 68 13.75 5.25 15.67
N LYS A 69 14.65 5.42 16.65
CA LYS A 69 14.35 6.18 17.88
C LYS A 69 13.91 7.61 17.57
N SER A 70 14.59 8.30 16.66
CA SER A 70 14.36 9.73 16.39
C SER A 70 13.43 10.03 15.22
N TYR A 71 12.77 9.02 14.65
CA TYR A 71 11.94 9.19 13.44
C TYR A 71 10.59 8.49 13.62
N LEU A 72 9.52 9.17 13.23
CA LEU A 72 8.19 8.58 13.12
C LEU A 72 7.76 8.50 11.66
N ASN A 73 7.06 7.41 11.34
CA ASN A 73 6.53 7.13 10.02
C ASN A 73 5.03 6.93 10.15
N VAL A 74 4.25 7.77 9.46
CA VAL A 74 2.81 7.89 9.62
C VAL A 74 2.15 7.57 8.26
N PRO A 75 1.86 6.30 7.96
CA PRO A 75 1.16 5.92 6.73
C PRO A 75 -0.35 6.16 6.83
N GLY A 76 -1.02 6.16 5.68
CA GLY A 76 -2.47 6.07 5.62
C GLY A 76 -3.24 7.37 5.82
N GLY A 77 -2.56 8.51 5.71
CA GLY A 77 -3.19 9.83 5.71
C GLY A 77 -3.81 10.27 7.04
N LEU A 78 -4.81 11.15 6.95
CA LEU A 78 -5.51 11.79 8.07
C LEU A 78 -6.95 11.23 8.14
N LEU A 79 -7.25 10.36 9.11
CA LEU A 79 -8.55 9.71 9.23
C LEU A 79 -9.49 10.58 10.06
N ALA A 80 -10.13 11.56 9.44
CA ALA A 80 -11.04 12.50 10.10
C ALA A 80 -12.10 13.07 9.13
N PRO A 81 -13.30 13.43 9.62
CA PRO A 81 -14.43 13.88 8.80
C PRO A 81 -14.23 15.25 8.15
N ASP A 82 -13.55 16.16 8.83
CA ASP A 82 -13.44 17.55 8.42
C ASP A 82 -12.03 18.12 8.61
N GLU A 83 -11.80 19.29 8.01
CA GLU A 83 -10.51 19.96 8.08
C GLU A 83 -10.11 20.39 9.49
N ALA A 84 -11.05 20.69 10.38
CA ALA A 84 -10.74 21.14 11.73
C ALA A 84 -10.12 20.00 12.54
N SER A 85 -10.73 18.81 12.51
CA SER A 85 -10.18 17.60 13.12
C SER A 85 -8.84 17.19 12.47
N LYS A 86 -8.70 17.29 11.14
CA LYS A 86 -7.42 17.06 10.46
C LYS A 86 -6.32 18.01 10.95
N ARG A 87 -6.63 19.30 11.14
CA ARG A 87 -5.67 20.28 11.69
C ARG A 87 -5.29 19.97 13.12
N GLU A 88 -6.23 19.50 13.94
CA GLU A 88 -5.95 19.08 15.31
C GLU A 88 -5.04 17.86 15.36
N LEU A 89 -5.26 16.87 14.49
CA LEU A 89 -4.36 15.72 14.32
C LEU A 89 -2.93 16.16 13.97
N LEU A 90 -2.78 17.11 13.04
CA LEU A 90 -1.46 17.64 12.67
C LEU A 90 -0.79 18.40 13.83
N ARG A 91 -1.55 19.18 14.62
CA ARG A 91 -1.02 19.83 15.83
C ARG A 91 -0.56 18.79 16.86
N GLY A 92 -1.39 17.79 17.13
CA GLY A 92 -1.04 16.68 18.02
C GLY A 92 0.22 15.97 17.55
N LEU A 93 0.30 15.66 16.26
CA LEU A 93 1.43 14.98 15.65
C LEU A 93 2.71 15.82 15.74
N THR A 94 2.68 17.10 15.37
CA THR A 94 3.87 17.97 15.40
C THR A 94 4.38 18.22 16.82
N SER A 95 3.51 18.25 17.82
CA SER A 95 3.95 18.36 19.22
C SER A 95 4.65 17.11 19.77
N LEU A 96 4.68 16.00 19.03
CA LEU A 96 5.56 14.87 19.33
C LEU A 96 7.04 15.16 19.02
N ILE A 97 7.33 16.20 18.24
CA ILE A 97 8.71 16.59 17.91
C ILE A 97 9.38 17.16 19.16
N GLY A 98 10.53 16.60 19.52
CA GLY A 98 11.26 16.94 20.73
C GLY A 98 12.52 16.10 20.89
N ALA A 99 12.96 15.87 22.12
CA ALA A 99 14.19 15.13 22.41
C ALA A 99 14.18 13.70 21.81
N ASP A 100 13.03 13.02 21.85
CA ASP A 100 12.86 11.61 21.43
C ASP A 100 12.28 11.42 20.03
N CYS A 101 12.01 12.51 19.31
CA CYS A 101 11.53 12.48 17.92
C CYS A 101 12.02 13.73 17.19
N ARG A 102 12.91 13.54 16.21
CA ARG A 102 13.50 14.62 15.43
C ARG A 102 12.72 14.93 14.17
N VAL A 103 12.21 13.90 13.50
CA VAL A 103 11.48 14.06 12.23
C VAL A 103 10.29 13.12 12.16
N ILE A 104 9.16 13.67 11.71
CA ILE A 104 7.95 12.91 11.42
C ILE A 104 7.74 12.91 9.91
N ASN A 105 7.55 11.74 9.31
CA ASN A 105 7.24 11.59 7.89
C ASN A 105 5.80 11.06 7.77
N VAL A 106 4.95 11.79 7.06
CA VAL A 106 3.57 11.42 6.75
C VAL A 106 3.49 11.03 5.28
N TYR A 107 3.00 9.83 5.01
CA TYR A 107 3.03 9.23 3.67
C TYR A 107 1.65 9.30 3.00
N SER A 108 1.67 9.20 1.66
CA SER A 108 0.49 9.09 0.80
C SER A 108 -0.50 10.25 0.97
N ILE A 109 0.02 11.46 1.18
CA ILE A 109 -0.77 12.68 1.26
C ILE A 109 -1.28 13.05 -0.14
N LEU A 110 -2.56 13.44 -0.22
CA LEU A 110 -3.23 13.85 -1.45
C LEU A 110 -2.96 15.33 -1.76
N ASP A 111 -3.07 15.72 -3.03
CA ASP A 111 -2.92 17.12 -3.47
C ASP A 111 -3.79 18.09 -2.65
N LYS A 112 -5.03 17.70 -2.33
CA LYS A 112 -5.98 18.54 -1.59
C LYS A 112 -5.57 18.82 -0.14
N ASP A 113 -4.82 17.92 0.50
CA ASP A 113 -4.41 18.06 1.89
C ASP A 113 -3.04 18.78 2.02
N VAL A 114 -2.29 18.93 0.93
CA VAL A 114 -0.97 19.59 0.90
C VAL A 114 -0.99 20.99 1.56
N PRO A 115 -1.93 21.91 1.22
CA PRO A 115 -1.93 23.24 1.81
C PRO A 115 -2.03 23.22 3.35
N MET A 116 -2.75 22.24 3.91
CA MET A 116 -2.89 22.08 5.35
C MET A 116 -1.59 21.63 6.00
N LEU A 117 -0.87 20.70 5.37
CA LEU A 117 0.43 20.24 5.87
C LEU A 117 1.50 21.34 5.76
N GLU A 118 1.48 22.14 4.68
CA GLU A 118 2.37 23.31 4.56
C GLU A 118 2.14 24.32 5.68
N GLN A 119 0.87 24.66 5.96
CA GLN A 119 0.51 25.55 7.07
C GLN A 119 0.92 24.99 8.43
N ALA A 120 0.96 23.66 8.59
CA ALA A 120 1.46 22.99 9.78
C ALA A 120 3.00 22.89 9.82
N GLY A 121 3.71 23.48 8.86
CA GLY A 121 5.17 23.54 8.84
C GLY A 121 5.87 22.30 8.27
N PHE A 122 5.16 21.44 7.54
CA PHE A 122 5.77 20.29 6.88
C PHE A 122 6.44 20.70 5.56
N GLN A 123 7.60 20.11 5.29
CA GLN A 123 8.20 20.08 3.97
C GLN A 123 7.47 19.09 3.06
N ILE A 124 7.05 19.54 1.88
CA ILE A 124 6.27 18.73 0.94
C ILE A 124 7.18 18.10 -0.10
N ASN A 125 7.17 16.77 -0.22
CA ASN A 125 7.97 16.06 -1.22
C ASN A 125 7.08 15.14 -2.03
N LYS A 126 7.18 15.18 -3.36
CA LYS A 126 6.46 14.20 -4.18
C LYS A 126 7.05 12.81 -3.90
N PHE A 127 6.18 11.84 -3.68
CA PHE A 127 6.56 10.46 -3.37
C PHE A 127 6.44 9.57 -4.61
N GLY A 128 5.41 9.79 -5.40
CA GLY A 128 5.11 9.02 -6.60
C GLY A 128 3.74 9.39 -7.14
N GLU A 129 3.19 8.49 -7.94
CA GLU A 129 1.82 8.63 -8.44
C GLU A 129 1.05 7.32 -8.24
N GLU A 130 -0.23 7.46 -7.89
CA GLU A 130 -1.20 6.37 -7.79
C GLU A 130 -1.98 6.24 -9.11
N PRO A 131 -1.99 5.05 -9.73
CA PRO A 131 -2.89 4.77 -10.84
C PRO A 131 -4.29 4.49 -10.30
N VAL A 132 -5.22 5.42 -10.52
CA VAL A 132 -6.63 5.28 -10.14
C VAL A 132 -7.50 5.06 -11.36
N LEU A 133 -8.35 4.04 -11.30
CA LEU A 133 -9.30 3.66 -12.33
C LEU A 133 -10.70 4.12 -11.91
N ASP A 134 -11.29 5.01 -12.69
CA ASP A 134 -12.71 5.36 -12.54
C ASP A 134 -13.56 4.24 -13.16
N LEU A 135 -14.45 3.64 -12.37
CA LEU A 135 -15.25 2.50 -12.80
C LEU A 135 -16.38 2.91 -13.72
N GLY A 136 -17.17 3.94 -13.38
CA GLY A 136 -18.25 4.48 -14.21
C GLY A 136 -18.95 3.44 -15.09
N ASP A 137 -19.00 3.71 -16.40
CA ASP A 137 -19.45 2.77 -17.43
C ASP A 137 -18.28 2.07 -18.14
N ILE A 138 -17.16 1.80 -17.44
CA ILE A 138 -15.99 1.16 -18.05
C ILE A 138 -16.43 -0.15 -18.71
N THR A 139 -16.05 -0.31 -19.97
CA THR A 139 -16.23 -1.57 -20.69
C THR A 139 -14.87 -2.07 -21.15
N TRP A 140 -14.63 -3.38 -21.01
CA TRP A 140 -13.39 -3.99 -21.49
C TRP A 140 -13.32 -4.11 -23.02
N LYS A 141 -14.07 -3.32 -23.79
CA LYS A 141 -14.15 -3.39 -25.27
C LYS A 141 -13.03 -2.58 -25.94
N GLY A 142 -12.98 -2.58 -27.27
CA GLY A 142 -12.03 -1.75 -28.02
C GLY A 142 -10.56 -2.22 -28.02
N LYS A 143 -9.72 -1.56 -28.82
CA LYS A 143 -8.30 -1.95 -29.01
C LYS A 143 -7.47 -1.75 -27.73
N GLU A 144 -7.82 -0.77 -26.92
CA GLU A 144 -7.02 -0.40 -25.75
C GLU A 144 -7.00 -1.45 -24.63
N PHE A 145 -8.10 -2.20 -24.48
CA PHE A 145 -8.27 -3.30 -23.50
C PHE A 145 -8.06 -4.70 -24.10
N GLU A 146 -7.61 -4.80 -25.36
CA GLU A 146 -7.39 -6.08 -26.05
C GLU A 146 -6.52 -7.03 -25.24
N TRP A 147 -5.44 -6.53 -24.64
CA TRP A 147 -4.55 -7.35 -23.84
C TRP A 147 -5.22 -7.90 -22.59
N ILE A 148 -6.03 -7.10 -21.89
CA ILE A 148 -6.79 -7.54 -20.71
C ILE A 148 -7.77 -8.64 -21.11
N ARG A 149 -8.59 -8.41 -22.14
CA ARG A 149 -9.50 -9.44 -22.69
C ARG A 149 -8.76 -10.72 -23.06
N ARG A 150 -7.60 -10.61 -23.72
CA ARG A 150 -6.82 -11.79 -24.13
C ARG A 150 -6.30 -12.58 -22.93
N GLN A 151 -5.90 -11.92 -21.84
CA GLN A 151 -5.50 -12.64 -20.61
C GLN A 151 -6.72 -13.31 -19.97
N ALA A 152 -7.83 -12.58 -19.82
CA ALA A 152 -9.05 -13.11 -19.21
C ALA A 152 -9.61 -14.31 -19.98
N ASN A 153 -9.79 -14.19 -21.30
CA ASN A 153 -10.27 -15.28 -22.15
C ASN A 153 -9.31 -16.48 -22.15
N TYR A 154 -8.01 -16.26 -21.94
CA TYR A 154 -7.05 -17.37 -21.81
C TYR A 154 -7.29 -18.13 -20.51
N CYS A 155 -7.43 -17.42 -19.39
CA CYS A 155 -7.77 -18.00 -18.08
C CYS A 155 -9.10 -18.77 -18.11
N GLU A 156 -10.15 -18.17 -18.69
CA GLU A 156 -11.47 -18.83 -18.82
C GLU A 156 -11.40 -20.12 -19.64
N ARG A 157 -10.67 -20.13 -20.77
CA ARG A 157 -10.46 -21.36 -21.57
C ARG A 157 -9.64 -22.44 -20.87
N HIS A 158 -8.95 -22.10 -19.79
CA HIS A 158 -8.22 -23.05 -18.95
C HIS A 158 -8.93 -23.27 -17.61
N ASP A 159 -10.24 -23.04 -17.59
CA ASP A 159 -11.13 -23.29 -16.44
C ASP A 159 -10.67 -22.59 -15.16
N VAL A 160 -10.06 -21.41 -15.30
CA VAL A 160 -9.74 -20.55 -14.18
C VAL A 160 -10.96 -19.72 -13.82
N THR A 161 -11.35 -19.78 -12.55
CA THR A 161 -12.48 -19.06 -11.98
C THR A 161 -11.99 -18.08 -10.92
N CYS A 162 -12.70 -16.97 -10.75
CA CYS A 162 -12.46 -15.97 -9.71
C CYS A 162 -13.65 -15.97 -8.74
N SER A 163 -13.36 -16.01 -7.43
CA SER A 163 -14.39 -15.95 -6.39
C SER A 163 -13.95 -15.04 -5.25
N GLU A 164 -14.90 -14.31 -4.67
CA GLU A 164 -14.71 -13.64 -3.40
C GLU A 164 -14.78 -14.66 -2.25
N VAL A 165 -13.90 -14.50 -1.27
CA VAL A 165 -13.85 -15.32 -0.07
C VAL A 165 -14.59 -14.60 1.05
N HIS A 166 -15.69 -15.18 1.49
CA HIS A 166 -16.44 -14.69 2.64
C HIS A 166 -16.01 -15.48 3.88
N ARG A 167 -15.09 -14.92 4.69
CA ARG A 167 -14.51 -15.60 5.86
C ARG A 167 -15.55 -16.23 6.79
N LEU A 168 -16.68 -15.55 7.02
CA LEU A 168 -17.74 -16.03 7.93
C LEU A 168 -18.53 -17.22 7.38
N GLN A 169 -18.43 -17.52 6.08
CA GLN A 169 -19.08 -18.66 5.44
C GLN A 169 -18.18 -19.91 5.41
N LEU A 170 -16.93 -19.81 5.88
CA LEU A 170 -15.98 -20.92 5.91
C LEU A 170 -15.89 -21.51 7.32
N THR A 171 -15.83 -22.84 7.38
CA THR A 171 -15.45 -23.58 8.59
C THR A 171 -14.01 -23.23 9.00
N PRO A 172 -13.63 -23.46 10.27
CA PRO A 172 -12.25 -23.26 10.72
C PRO A 172 -11.23 -24.06 9.91
N GLU A 173 -11.58 -25.27 9.48
CA GLU A 173 -10.73 -26.15 8.68
C GLU A 173 -10.52 -25.60 7.27
N GLU A 174 -11.60 -25.26 6.55
CA GLU A 174 -11.52 -24.66 5.21
C GLU A 174 -10.72 -23.35 5.22
N TRP A 175 -10.91 -22.53 6.27
CA TRP A 175 -10.11 -21.32 6.45
C TRP A 175 -8.64 -21.61 6.72
N GLY A 176 -8.35 -22.63 7.54
CA GLY A 176 -6.99 -23.12 7.79
C GLY A 176 -6.29 -23.51 6.48
N THR A 177 -6.92 -24.36 5.68
CA THR A 177 -6.41 -24.78 4.37
C THR A 177 -6.16 -23.58 3.45
N LEU A 178 -7.12 -22.65 3.36
CA LEU A 178 -6.98 -21.48 2.50
C LEU A 178 -5.84 -20.56 2.98
N LYS A 179 -5.64 -20.40 4.29
CA LYS A 179 -4.51 -19.64 4.85
C LYS A 179 -3.17 -20.26 4.47
N GLU A 180 -3.06 -21.58 4.56
CA GLU A 180 -1.84 -22.30 4.16
C GLU A 180 -1.57 -22.16 2.67
N ASP A 181 -2.61 -22.24 1.84
CA ASP A 181 -2.54 -22.00 0.40
C ASP A 181 -2.04 -20.58 0.10
N MET A 182 -2.65 -19.54 0.69
CA MET A 182 -2.22 -18.16 0.50
C MET A 182 -0.78 -17.93 0.97
N ALA A 183 -0.39 -18.51 2.11
CA ALA A 183 0.98 -18.44 2.61
C ALA A 183 1.98 -19.12 1.66
N SER A 184 1.57 -20.23 1.03
CA SER A 184 2.34 -20.93 0.00
C SER A 184 2.51 -20.05 -1.25
N VAL A 185 1.42 -19.48 -1.77
CA VAL A 185 1.46 -18.54 -2.91
C VAL A 185 2.36 -17.34 -2.61
N LEU A 186 2.22 -16.72 -1.44
CA LEU A 186 3.02 -15.57 -1.02
C LEU A 186 4.52 -15.92 -0.95
N ARG A 187 4.86 -17.03 -0.30
CA ARG A 187 6.25 -17.51 -0.21
C ARG A 187 6.83 -17.78 -1.59
N GLU A 188 6.05 -18.41 -2.46
CA GLU A 188 6.50 -18.79 -3.79
C GLU A 188 6.78 -17.57 -4.69
N ASP A 189 5.93 -16.54 -4.63
CA ASP A 189 6.07 -15.27 -5.36
C ASP A 189 7.27 -14.43 -4.88
N LEU A 190 7.58 -14.48 -3.58
CA LEU A 190 8.60 -13.65 -2.96
C LEU A 190 10.00 -14.30 -2.90
N GLN A 191 10.12 -15.63 -2.80
CA GLN A 191 11.38 -16.32 -2.47
C GLN A 191 12.59 -15.97 -3.35
N ASP A 192 12.38 -15.62 -4.63
CA ASP A 192 13.45 -15.28 -5.57
C ASP A 192 13.69 -13.78 -5.73
N ARG A 193 12.88 -12.95 -5.07
CA ARG A 193 13.04 -11.50 -5.08
C ARG A 193 14.18 -11.06 -4.17
N PRO A 194 14.79 -9.89 -4.41
CA PRO A 194 15.73 -9.26 -3.47
C PRO A 194 15.21 -9.19 -2.03
N PHE A 195 13.91 -8.94 -1.87
CA PHE A 195 13.19 -9.00 -0.60
C PHE A 195 12.25 -10.22 -0.59
N PRO A 196 12.62 -11.30 0.11
CA PRO A 196 11.81 -12.52 0.18
C PRO A 196 10.69 -12.42 1.23
N HIS A 197 10.17 -11.21 1.45
CA HIS A 197 9.13 -10.88 2.43
C HIS A 197 8.41 -9.59 2.00
N GLU A 198 7.23 -9.35 2.55
CA GLU A 198 6.42 -8.17 2.25
C GLU A 198 7.02 -6.88 2.81
N LEU A 199 6.81 -5.76 2.10
CA LEU A 199 7.31 -4.45 2.49
C LEU A 199 6.16 -3.56 3.00
N LEU A 200 6.09 -3.33 4.32
CA LEU A 200 4.94 -2.72 5.00
C LEU A 200 4.43 -1.41 4.36
N LEU A 201 5.31 -0.48 3.99
CA LEU A 201 4.94 0.84 3.45
C LEU A 201 4.84 0.88 1.92
N LEU A 202 4.87 -0.27 1.25
CA LEU A 202 4.96 -0.36 -0.21
C LEU A 202 4.00 -1.40 -0.79
N GLU A 203 3.92 -2.58 -0.16
CA GLU A 203 3.10 -3.71 -0.62
C GLU A 203 2.05 -4.13 0.43
N GLY A 204 2.00 -3.44 1.57
CA GLY A 204 1.23 -3.86 2.74
C GLY A 204 1.75 -5.14 3.38
N ARG A 205 1.01 -5.66 4.36
CA ARG A 205 1.22 -7.02 4.92
C ARG A 205 -0.08 -7.79 4.84
N PHE A 206 -0.01 -9.04 4.40
CA PHE A 206 -1.19 -9.89 4.41
C PHE A 206 -1.38 -10.55 5.78
N LEU A 207 -2.36 -10.05 6.53
CA LEU A 207 -2.78 -10.60 7.82
C LEU A 207 -4.15 -11.28 7.68
N PRO A 208 -4.21 -12.58 7.34
CA PRO A 208 -5.47 -13.26 7.07
C PRO A 208 -6.42 -13.26 8.29
N ASP A 209 -5.89 -13.30 9.51
CA ASP A 209 -6.73 -13.27 10.71
C ASP A 209 -7.18 -11.83 11.11
N HIS A 210 -6.77 -10.80 10.36
CA HIS A 210 -7.09 -9.39 10.60
C HIS A 210 -7.58 -8.68 9.31
N LEU A 211 -8.49 -9.32 8.56
CA LEU A 211 -9.05 -8.71 7.34
C LEU A 211 -9.89 -7.47 7.64
N GLY A 212 -10.65 -7.44 8.74
CA GLY A 212 -11.65 -6.38 8.95
C GLY A 212 -12.64 -6.34 7.78
N ARG A 213 -12.91 -5.15 7.23
CA ARG A 213 -13.68 -4.97 5.98
C ARG A 213 -12.89 -5.20 4.69
N ARG A 214 -11.61 -5.60 4.74
CA ARG A 214 -10.86 -5.96 3.53
C ARG A 214 -11.55 -7.11 2.82
N ARG A 215 -11.55 -7.05 1.49
CA ARG A 215 -12.11 -8.12 0.65
C ARG A 215 -10.99 -8.96 0.09
N LEU A 216 -11.23 -10.27 0.02
CA LEU A 216 -10.27 -11.25 -0.46
C LEU A 216 -10.86 -11.95 -1.69
N PHE A 217 -10.16 -11.86 -2.80
CA PHE A 217 -10.50 -12.54 -4.05
C PHE A 217 -9.43 -13.56 -4.37
N VAL A 218 -9.84 -14.72 -4.87
CA VAL A 218 -8.94 -15.82 -5.22
C VAL A 218 -9.25 -16.36 -6.60
N ALA A 219 -8.21 -16.81 -7.30
CA ALA A 219 -8.33 -17.52 -8.56
C ALA A 219 -8.04 -19.02 -8.35
N ARG A 220 -8.90 -19.89 -8.90
CA ARG A 220 -8.74 -21.35 -8.87
C ARG A 220 -8.87 -21.93 -10.27
N ARG A 221 -8.09 -22.96 -10.58
CA ARG A 221 -8.20 -23.73 -11.82
C ARG A 221 -8.89 -25.06 -11.56
N ALA A 222 -9.88 -25.40 -12.38
CA ALA A 222 -10.56 -26.69 -12.27
C ALA A 222 -9.56 -27.87 -12.36
N GLY A 223 -9.75 -28.88 -11.51
CA GLY A 223 -8.88 -30.05 -11.45
C GLY A 223 -7.51 -29.83 -10.79
N GLN A 224 -7.23 -28.64 -10.25
CA GLN A 224 -6.02 -28.38 -9.45
C GLN A 224 -6.35 -28.05 -8.00
N PRO A 225 -5.60 -28.62 -7.04
CA PRO A 225 -5.79 -28.30 -5.64
C PRO A 225 -5.33 -26.87 -5.34
N GLY A 226 -6.10 -26.20 -4.49
CA GLY A 226 -5.79 -24.88 -3.95
C GLY A 226 -5.97 -23.71 -4.92
N ILE A 227 -5.44 -22.56 -4.54
CA ILE A 227 -5.54 -21.31 -5.31
C ILE A 227 -4.30 -21.09 -6.19
N GLU A 228 -4.47 -20.47 -7.36
CA GLU A 228 -3.38 -20.01 -8.21
C GLU A 228 -2.91 -18.60 -7.85
N ALA A 229 -3.83 -17.77 -7.37
CA ALA A 229 -3.57 -16.37 -7.05
C ALA A 229 -4.59 -15.84 -6.04
N PHE A 230 -4.22 -14.76 -5.35
CA PHE A 230 -5.12 -13.99 -4.51
C PHE A 230 -4.90 -12.48 -4.66
N LEU A 231 -5.93 -11.71 -4.31
CA LEU A 231 -5.96 -10.26 -4.31
C LEU A 231 -6.71 -9.79 -3.06
N VAL A 232 -6.09 -8.88 -2.32
CA VAL A 232 -6.65 -8.21 -1.14
C VAL A 232 -7.00 -6.78 -1.51
N CYS A 233 -8.23 -6.38 -1.21
CA CYS A 233 -8.75 -5.05 -1.48
C CYS A 233 -8.98 -4.31 -0.16
N ASN A 234 -8.34 -3.15 0.02
CA ASN A 234 -8.56 -2.27 1.16
C ASN A 234 -9.68 -1.26 0.84
N PRO A 235 -10.67 -1.06 1.72
CA PRO A 235 -11.71 -0.08 1.48
C PRO A 235 -11.21 1.34 1.73
N MET A 236 -11.76 2.28 0.98
CA MET A 236 -11.56 3.73 1.09
C MET A 236 -12.89 4.46 0.83
N ARG A 237 -13.00 5.69 1.33
CA ARG A 237 -14.15 6.60 1.10
C ARG A 237 -15.52 5.93 1.32
N GLY A 238 -15.67 5.24 2.44
CA GLY A 238 -16.92 4.55 2.81
C GLY A 238 -17.27 3.38 1.88
N GLY A 239 -16.27 2.73 1.27
CA GLY A 239 -16.46 1.61 0.35
C GLY A 239 -16.78 2.01 -1.08
N LYS A 240 -16.76 3.30 -1.40
CA LYS A 240 -16.88 3.83 -2.77
C LYS A 240 -15.59 3.67 -3.58
N GLU A 241 -14.46 3.48 -2.90
CA GLU A 241 -13.17 3.27 -3.53
C GLU A 241 -12.46 2.09 -2.85
N TRP A 242 -11.71 1.30 -3.64
CA TRP A 242 -10.98 0.15 -3.13
C TRP A 242 -9.55 0.11 -3.66
N ALA A 243 -8.57 -0.05 -2.77
CA ALA A 243 -7.17 -0.17 -3.13
C ALA A 243 -6.74 -1.64 -3.30
N PHE A 244 -6.11 -1.97 -4.42
CA PHE A 244 -5.57 -3.30 -4.72
C PHE A 244 -4.13 -3.43 -4.22
N GLU A 245 -3.98 -3.61 -2.90
CA GLU A 245 -2.69 -3.53 -2.20
C GLU A 245 -1.85 -4.81 -2.35
N SER A 246 -2.36 -5.95 -1.86
CA SER A 246 -1.63 -7.21 -1.88
C SER A 246 -2.21 -8.17 -2.90
N TYR A 247 -1.41 -8.50 -3.91
CA TYR A 247 -1.80 -9.43 -4.95
C TYR A 247 -0.64 -10.34 -5.36
N ARG A 248 -0.89 -11.65 -5.33
CA ARG A 248 0.15 -12.68 -5.46
C ARG A 248 -0.34 -13.83 -6.32
N ARG A 249 0.59 -14.51 -6.98
CA ARG A 249 0.32 -15.71 -7.78
C ARG A 249 1.42 -16.75 -7.63
N ARG A 250 1.08 -18.01 -7.86
CA ARG A 250 2.08 -19.08 -8.03
C ARG A 250 2.92 -18.85 -9.28
N LYS A 251 4.10 -19.46 -9.34
CA LYS A 251 4.98 -19.40 -10.51
C LYS A 251 4.41 -20.18 -11.68
N ASP A 252 3.77 -21.31 -11.40
CA ASP A 252 3.10 -22.20 -12.34
C ASP A 252 1.64 -21.81 -12.63
N ALA A 253 1.18 -20.70 -12.06
CA ALA A 253 -0.16 -20.19 -12.29
C ALA A 253 -0.42 -19.90 -13.77
N THR A 254 -1.69 -20.03 -14.16
CA THR A 254 -2.15 -19.82 -15.52
C THR A 254 -1.71 -18.45 -16.04
N ARG A 255 -1.18 -18.43 -17.25
CA ARG A 255 -0.71 -17.20 -17.88
C ARG A 255 -1.84 -16.17 -17.94
N GLY A 256 -1.62 -15.01 -17.31
CA GLY A 256 -2.60 -13.93 -17.27
C GLY A 256 -3.51 -13.94 -16.03
N VAL A 257 -3.34 -14.88 -15.09
CA VAL A 257 -4.21 -15.02 -13.90
C VAL A 257 -4.37 -13.72 -13.12
N MET A 258 -3.30 -12.92 -12.98
CA MET A 258 -3.41 -11.65 -12.24
C MET A 258 -4.26 -10.61 -12.96
N ALA A 259 -4.16 -10.52 -14.29
CA ALA A 259 -5.00 -9.63 -15.08
C ALA A 259 -6.47 -10.09 -15.05
N PHE A 260 -6.69 -11.41 -15.14
CA PHE A 260 -8.01 -12.02 -14.99
C PHE A 260 -8.62 -11.76 -13.61
N LEU A 261 -7.86 -11.97 -12.53
CA LEU A 261 -8.29 -11.77 -11.15
C LEU A 261 -8.67 -10.30 -10.89
N MET A 262 -7.81 -9.35 -11.29
CA MET A 262 -8.11 -7.92 -11.16
C MET A 262 -9.31 -7.51 -12.00
N LYS A 263 -9.40 -7.94 -13.28
CA LYS A 263 -10.55 -7.64 -14.14
C LYS A 263 -11.85 -8.16 -13.53
N SER A 264 -11.87 -9.42 -13.08
CA SER A 264 -13.06 -10.05 -12.48
C SER A 264 -13.48 -9.37 -11.18
N THR A 265 -12.49 -8.95 -10.38
CA THR A 265 -12.73 -8.17 -9.16
C THR A 265 -13.33 -6.81 -9.49
N ILE A 266 -12.76 -6.09 -10.48
CA ILE A 266 -13.28 -4.80 -10.96
C ILE A 266 -14.72 -4.96 -11.47
N ASP A 267 -15.02 -5.99 -12.25
CA ASP A 267 -16.37 -6.26 -12.75
C ASP A 267 -17.38 -6.43 -11.61
N LYS A 268 -17.00 -7.18 -10.55
CA LYS A 268 -17.85 -7.35 -9.38
C LYS A 268 -18.06 -6.04 -8.61
N LEU A 269 -16.98 -5.29 -8.36
CA LEU A 269 -17.04 -4.01 -7.64
C LEU A 269 -17.86 -2.97 -8.40
N GLN A 270 -17.74 -2.91 -9.73
CA GLN A 270 -18.56 -2.04 -10.57
C GLN A 270 -20.06 -2.36 -10.45
N GLN A 271 -20.43 -3.66 -10.46
CA GLN A 271 -21.83 -4.09 -10.29
C GLN A 271 -22.42 -3.72 -8.93
N GLU A 272 -21.57 -3.60 -7.91
CA GLU A 272 -21.95 -3.18 -6.55
C GLU A 272 -21.98 -1.65 -6.38
N GLY A 273 -21.67 -0.89 -7.44
CA GLY A 273 -21.71 0.58 -7.41
C GLY A 273 -20.45 1.24 -6.86
N VAL A 274 -19.32 0.53 -6.81
CA VAL A 274 -18.01 1.13 -6.48
C VAL A 274 -17.64 2.16 -7.55
N GLU A 275 -17.15 3.32 -7.11
CA GLU A 275 -16.80 4.44 -8.00
C GLU A 275 -15.40 4.27 -8.59
N GLN A 276 -14.42 3.83 -7.78
CA GLN A 276 -13.00 3.87 -8.13
C GLN A 276 -12.21 2.66 -7.61
N ILE A 277 -11.14 2.33 -8.34
CA ILE A 277 -10.11 1.37 -7.90
C ILE A 277 -8.76 2.06 -7.91
N ASP A 278 -8.07 2.00 -6.78
CA ASP A 278 -6.68 2.46 -6.66
C ASP A 278 -5.73 1.28 -6.79
N PHE A 279 -4.79 1.34 -7.72
CA PHE A 279 -3.76 0.32 -7.88
C PHE A 279 -2.55 0.53 -6.95
N CYS A 280 -2.65 1.42 -5.96
CA CYS A 280 -1.61 1.80 -5.02
C CYS A 280 -0.42 2.51 -5.67
N VAL A 281 0.27 3.31 -4.85
CA VAL A 281 1.32 4.21 -5.31
C VAL A 281 2.44 3.46 -6.03
N VAL A 282 2.95 4.08 -7.09
CA VAL A 282 4.21 3.70 -7.72
C VAL A 282 5.28 4.70 -7.28
N PRO A 283 6.12 4.36 -6.27
CA PRO A 283 7.12 5.27 -5.75
C PRO A 283 8.10 5.73 -6.83
N GLY A 284 8.38 7.02 -6.86
CA GLY A 284 9.30 7.65 -7.80
C GLY A 284 8.76 7.83 -9.23
N TYR A 285 7.53 7.37 -9.52
CA TYR A 285 6.86 7.71 -10.78
C TYR A 285 6.55 9.21 -10.83
N GLY A 286 6.66 9.82 -12.01
CA GLY A 286 6.30 11.24 -12.19
C GLY A 286 7.26 12.27 -11.55
N MET A 287 8.45 11.87 -11.12
CA MET A 287 9.42 12.72 -10.39
C MET A 287 10.32 13.62 -11.28
N ARG A 288 9.96 13.84 -12.55
CA ARG A 288 10.85 14.50 -13.53
C ARG A 288 11.05 16.00 -13.23
N THR A 289 10.01 16.66 -12.74
CA THR A 289 10.00 18.08 -12.42
C THR A 289 9.83 18.29 -10.93
N LYS A 290 10.27 19.46 -10.44
CA LYS A 290 10.02 19.88 -9.07
C LYS A 290 8.50 20.07 -8.91
N SER A 291 7.91 19.44 -7.90
CA SER A 291 6.46 19.45 -7.69
C SER A 291 6.02 20.60 -6.79
N HIS A 292 6.86 20.96 -5.81
CA HIS A 292 6.54 21.98 -4.79
C HIS A 292 7.76 22.83 -4.45
N SER A 293 7.56 24.08 -4.05
CA SER A 293 8.65 25.03 -3.74
C SER A 293 9.55 24.55 -2.60
N SER A 294 8.95 23.91 -1.58
CA SER A 294 9.63 23.37 -0.39
C SER A 294 10.30 22.01 -0.62
N GLU A 295 10.11 21.38 -1.78
CA GLU A 295 10.57 20.01 -2.07
C GLU A 295 12.08 19.84 -1.88
N SER A 296 12.46 18.82 -1.10
CA SER A 296 13.85 18.45 -0.90
C SER A 296 14.44 17.84 -2.17
N TRP A 297 15.52 18.43 -2.66
CA TRP A 297 16.33 17.87 -3.75
C TRP A 297 16.80 16.43 -3.47
N LEU A 298 17.19 16.13 -2.22
CA LEU A 298 17.67 14.81 -1.81
C LEU A 298 16.60 13.73 -2.01
N VAL A 299 15.42 13.92 -1.40
CA VAL A 299 14.24 13.05 -1.57
C VAL A 299 13.89 12.86 -3.04
N ARG A 300 13.76 13.96 -3.80
CA ARG A 300 13.41 13.91 -5.23
C ARG A 300 14.42 13.10 -6.04
N LYS A 301 15.72 13.38 -5.89
CA LYS A 301 16.77 12.65 -6.62
C LYS A 301 16.93 11.22 -6.15
N GLY A 302 16.73 10.94 -4.87
CA GLY A 302 16.75 9.59 -4.30
C GLY A 302 15.65 8.72 -4.90
N LEU A 303 14.40 9.16 -4.85
CA LEU A 303 13.25 8.45 -5.41
C LEU A 303 13.36 8.29 -6.93
N ASP A 304 13.75 9.35 -7.63
CA ASP A 304 13.97 9.32 -9.07
C ASP A 304 15.07 8.33 -9.49
N THR A 305 16.17 8.28 -8.74
CA THR A 305 17.26 7.32 -8.96
C THR A 305 16.80 5.90 -8.66
N TRP A 306 16.06 5.71 -7.56
CA TRP A 306 15.48 4.42 -7.21
C TRP A 306 14.60 3.89 -8.34
N TYR A 307 13.64 4.69 -8.81
CA TYR A 307 12.72 4.30 -9.89
C TYR A 307 13.44 4.02 -11.21
N ARG A 308 14.42 4.84 -11.60
CA ARG A 308 15.09 4.70 -12.92
C ARG A 308 16.21 3.67 -12.94
N ARG A 309 16.98 3.55 -11.86
CA ARG A 309 18.25 2.79 -11.84
C ARG A 309 18.21 1.53 -10.98
N LEU A 310 17.30 1.45 -10.02
CA LEU A 310 17.17 0.30 -9.12
C LEU A 310 15.86 -0.47 -9.37
N ASP A 311 15.29 -0.35 -10.57
CA ASP A 311 14.11 -1.12 -10.96
C ASP A 311 14.37 -2.63 -10.95
N PHE A 312 15.59 -3.09 -11.27
CA PHE A 312 15.95 -4.50 -11.13
C PHE A 312 15.84 -5.02 -9.68
N PHE A 313 15.83 -4.10 -8.71
CA PHE A 313 15.67 -4.40 -7.30
C PHE A 313 14.17 -4.63 -7.00
N MET A 314 13.29 -3.66 -7.32
CA MET A 314 11.89 -3.63 -6.87
C MET A 314 10.82 -3.93 -7.93
N GLY A 315 11.17 -3.86 -9.22
CA GLY A 315 10.27 -4.11 -10.34
C GLY A 315 9.14 -3.08 -10.52
N PHE A 316 9.28 -1.86 -9.97
CA PHE A 316 8.25 -0.83 -10.02
C PHE A 316 7.87 -0.41 -11.45
N GLN A 317 8.79 -0.40 -12.41
CA GLN A 317 8.48 -0.12 -13.82
C GLN A 317 7.62 -1.22 -14.43
N GLY A 318 7.89 -2.48 -14.08
CA GLY A 318 7.06 -3.62 -14.50
C GLY A 318 5.66 -3.55 -13.91
N GLN A 319 5.55 -3.18 -12.62
CA GLN A 319 4.27 -2.94 -11.97
C GLN A 319 3.51 -1.77 -12.61
N ALA A 320 4.17 -0.63 -12.85
CA ALA A 320 3.58 0.54 -13.50
C ALA A 320 3.09 0.21 -14.91
N TYR A 321 3.89 -0.52 -15.70
CA TYR A 321 3.50 -0.98 -17.03
C TYR A 321 2.30 -1.91 -16.98
N PHE A 322 2.26 -2.87 -16.04
CA PHE A 322 1.13 -3.76 -15.85
C PHE A 322 -0.15 -2.99 -15.45
N LYS A 323 -0.08 -2.09 -14.45
CA LYS A 323 -1.19 -1.25 -14.00
C LYS A 323 -1.70 -0.32 -15.12
N SER A 324 -0.79 0.19 -15.98
CA SER A 324 -1.17 1.03 -17.13
C SER A 324 -2.07 0.31 -18.16
N ARG A 325 -2.09 -1.02 -18.18
CA ARG A 325 -2.96 -1.81 -19.09
C ARG A 325 -4.44 -1.63 -18.79
N PHE A 326 -4.77 -1.19 -17.58
CA PHE A 326 -6.13 -0.86 -17.14
C PHE A 326 -6.53 0.59 -17.47
N ARG A 327 -5.63 1.39 -18.07
CA ARG A 327 -5.88 2.81 -18.43
C ARG A 327 -6.31 3.71 -17.25
N PRO A 328 -5.65 3.61 -16.09
CA PRO A 328 -5.92 4.52 -14.99
C PRO A 328 -5.44 5.95 -15.28
N ARG A 329 -6.01 6.92 -14.58
CA ARG A 329 -5.41 8.26 -14.42
C ARG A 329 -4.37 8.21 -13.31
N MET A 330 -3.30 8.97 -13.46
CA MET A 330 -2.24 9.05 -12.46
C MET A 330 -2.48 10.24 -11.53
N ILE A 331 -2.49 10.02 -10.22
CA ILE A 331 -2.69 11.05 -9.19
C ILE A 331 -1.40 11.20 -8.38
N ASN A 332 -0.99 12.44 -8.07
CA ASN A 332 0.17 12.64 -7.22
C ASN A 332 -0.06 12.17 -5.79
N ARG A 333 1.01 11.66 -5.19
CA ARG A 333 1.11 11.40 -3.76
C ARG A 333 2.35 12.01 -3.18
N TYR A 334 2.24 12.50 -1.96
CA TYR A 334 3.31 13.21 -1.26
C TYR A 334 3.74 12.49 0.01
N VAL A 335 5.02 12.62 0.32
CA VAL A 335 5.59 12.36 1.64
C VAL A 335 6.00 13.68 2.25
N CYS A 336 5.34 14.03 3.36
CA CYS A 336 5.50 15.31 4.02
C CYS A 336 6.33 15.11 5.30
N ALA A 337 7.37 15.91 5.49
CA ALA A 337 8.30 15.75 6.60
C ALA A 337 8.29 16.99 7.51
N ALA A 338 8.13 16.82 8.81
CA ALA A 338 8.25 17.89 9.79
C ALA A 338 9.47 17.66 10.71
N PRO A 339 10.34 18.68 10.93
CA PRO A 339 10.32 19.98 10.24
C PRO A 339 10.77 19.87 8.77
N HIS A 340 11.78 19.04 8.47
CA HIS A 340 12.28 18.81 7.12
C HIS A 340 12.78 17.37 6.94
N ALA A 341 12.76 16.87 5.72
CA ALA A 341 13.30 15.56 5.38
C ALA A 341 14.83 15.55 5.52
N THR A 342 15.38 14.47 6.07
CA THR A 342 16.82 14.27 6.21
C THR A 342 17.26 12.97 5.54
N THR A 343 18.57 12.72 5.44
CA THR A 343 19.09 11.40 5.06
C THR A 343 18.57 10.30 5.99
N GLY A 344 18.37 10.62 7.27
CA GLY A 344 17.77 9.71 8.24
C GLY A 344 16.29 9.42 7.99
N SER A 345 15.53 10.32 7.33
CA SER A 345 14.17 10.02 6.88
C SER A 345 14.16 8.85 5.89
N ILE A 346 15.09 8.83 4.93
CA ILE A 346 15.22 7.74 3.96
C ILE A 346 15.58 6.43 4.65
N ILE A 347 16.55 6.46 5.57
CA ILE A 347 16.96 5.29 6.36
C ILE A 347 15.79 4.78 7.21
N SER A 348 15.03 5.70 7.84
CA SER A 348 13.87 5.36 8.64
C SER A 348 12.77 4.72 7.81
N PHE A 349 12.46 5.27 6.64
CA PHE A 349 11.53 4.69 5.69
C PHE A 349 11.94 3.26 5.31
N LEU A 350 13.18 3.06 4.84
CA LEU A 350 13.69 1.75 4.44
C LEU A 350 13.66 0.74 5.59
N ARG A 351 13.99 1.17 6.82
CA ARG A 351 13.97 0.29 7.99
C ARG A 351 12.55 -0.07 8.41
N THR A 352 11.61 0.89 8.39
CA THR A 352 10.19 0.62 8.69
C THR A 352 9.54 -0.27 7.62
N ALA A 353 9.87 -0.04 6.34
CA ALA A 353 9.39 -0.88 5.24
C ALA A 353 9.97 -2.30 5.27
N GLY A 354 11.04 -2.57 6.05
CA GLY A 354 11.69 -3.88 6.10
C GLY A 354 12.73 -4.11 5.01
N ALA A 355 13.16 -3.05 4.31
CA ALA A 355 14.11 -3.10 3.19
C ALA A 355 15.57 -3.34 3.61
N PHE A 356 15.86 -3.56 4.89
CA PHE A 356 17.21 -3.95 5.37
C PHE A 356 17.41 -5.47 5.44
N SER A 357 16.34 -6.26 5.36
CA SER A 357 16.39 -7.73 5.45
C SER A 357 16.51 -8.37 4.06
N LEU A 358 17.41 -7.89 3.20
CA LEU A 358 17.56 -8.40 1.83
C LEU A 358 18.32 -9.73 1.75
N SER A 359 17.98 -10.53 0.74
CA SER A 359 18.75 -11.71 0.34
C SER A 359 19.89 -11.31 -0.58
N TYR A 360 21.12 -11.23 -0.05
CA TYR A 360 22.32 -10.91 -0.84
C TYR A 360 22.50 -11.83 -2.05
N ARG A 361 22.14 -13.12 -1.91
CA ARG A 361 22.16 -14.10 -3.01
C ARG A 361 21.20 -13.71 -4.13
N ASN A 362 19.96 -13.34 -3.80
CA ASN A 362 18.96 -12.95 -4.81
C ASN A 362 19.30 -11.61 -5.45
N VAL A 363 19.90 -10.68 -4.68
CA VAL A 363 20.42 -9.41 -5.20
C VAL A 363 21.53 -9.64 -6.22
N ALA A 364 22.55 -10.43 -5.88
CA ALA A 364 23.64 -10.76 -6.79
C ALA A 364 23.13 -11.42 -8.08
N ARG A 365 22.17 -12.35 -7.95
CA ARG A 365 21.50 -12.99 -9.09
C ARG A 365 20.76 -11.98 -9.97
N SER A 366 20.00 -11.06 -9.37
CA SER A 366 19.24 -10.03 -10.09
C SER A 366 20.17 -9.06 -10.84
N ILE A 367 21.27 -8.64 -10.21
CA ILE A 367 22.30 -7.81 -10.84
C ILE A 367 22.91 -8.54 -12.03
N TRP A 368 23.30 -9.82 -11.86
CA TRP A 368 23.90 -10.62 -12.93
C TRP A 368 22.94 -10.83 -14.12
N GLN A 369 21.66 -11.09 -13.86
CA GLN A 369 20.65 -11.21 -14.91
C GLN A 369 20.47 -9.88 -15.67
N HIS A 370 20.43 -8.76 -14.95
CA HIS A 370 20.28 -7.43 -15.54
C HIS A 370 21.49 -7.02 -16.39
N THR A 371 22.71 -7.24 -15.90
CA THR A 371 23.94 -6.95 -16.67
C THR A 371 24.02 -7.82 -17.92
N ARG A 372 23.72 -9.12 -17.81
CA ARG A 372 23.70 -10.03 -18.96
C ARG A 372 22.69 -9.64 -20.03
N GLN A 373 21.50 -9.18 -19.63
CA GLN A 373 20.50 -8.66 -20.57
C GLN A 373 20.94 -7.36 -21.26
N LYS A 374 21.63 -6.47 -20.54
CA LYS A 374 22.20 -5.24 -21.12
C LYS A 374 23.30 -5.55 -22.13
N PHE A 375 24.23 -6.46 -21.80
CA PHE A 375 25.26 -6.91 -22.73
C PHE A 375 24.66 -7.47 -24.03
N ARG A 376 23.64 -8.33 -23.93
CA ARG A 376 22.94 -8.90 -25.10
C ARG A 376 22.12 -7.91 -25.94
N ARG A 377 21.84 -6.70 -25.45
CA ARG A 377 21.13 -5.65 -26.19
C ARG A 377 22.09 -4.58 -26.74
N GLY A 378 23.35 -4.58 -26.30
CA GLY A 378 24.39 -3.64 -26.72
C GLY A 378 25.42 -4.22 -27.68
N SER A 379 25.42 -5.54 -27.88
CA SER A 379 25.99 -6.26 -29.03
C SER A 379 24.87 -6.71 -29.95
#